data_AF-A0A7Z7YSA5-F1
#
_entry.id   AF-A0A7Z7YSA5-F1
#
_cell.length_a   1.000
_cell.length_b   1.000
_cell.length_c   1.000
_cell.angle_alpha   90.00
_cell.angle_beta   90.00
_cell.angle_gamma   90.00
#
_symmetry.space_group_name_H-M   'P 1'
#
loop_
_entity.id
_entity.type
_entity.pdbx_description
1 polymer ?
#
loop_
_entity_poly.entity_id
_entity_poly.type
_entity_poly.pdbx_seq_one_letter_code
_entity_poly.pdbx_strand_id
1 'polypeptide(L)'
;GIIVQNEKRMLQEAVDALIDNGRRGRPVTGPGNRPLKSLSHMLKGKQGRFRQNLLGKRVDYSGRSVIAVGPSLKMYQCGLPKEMALELFKPFVMKELVQREIATNIKNAKSKIERMDDEVWDVLEDVIREHPVLLNRAPTLHRLGIQAFEPT
;
A
#
# COMPACT_ATOMS: atom_id res chain seq x y z
N GLY A 1 56.80 3.95 -2.70
CA GLY A 1 56.66 4.60 -1.37
C GLY A 1 55.51 3.96 -0.62
N ILE A 2 55.76 3.54 0.63
CA ILE A 2 54.80 2.81 1.48
C ILE A 2 53.50 3.59 1.69
N ILE A 3 53.57 4.92 1.78
CA ILE A 3 52.41 5.82 1.98
C ILE A 3 51.40 5.68 0.84
N VAL A 4 51.85 5.74 -0.41
CA VAL A 4 50.95 5.66 -1.58
C VAL A 4 50.27 4.29 -1.66
N GLN A 5 50.95 3.22 -1.26
CA GLN A 5 50.37 1.87 -1.22
C GLN A 5 49.28 1.77 -0.13
N ASN A 6 49.50 2.38 1.04
CA ASN A 6 48.51 2.43 2.11
C ASN A 6 47.26 3.24 1.73
N GLU A 7 47.42 4.40 1.10
CA GLU A 7 46.29 5.21 0.62
C GLU A 7 45.46 4.47 -0.42
N LYS A 8 46.10 3.80 -1.38
CA LYS A 8 45.42 2.95 -2.36
C LYS A 8 44.63 1.81 -1.70
N ARG A 9 45.18 1.20 -0.65
CA ARG A 9 44.49 0.16 0.14
C ARG A 9 43.27 0.72 0.85
N MET A 10 43.39 1.87 1.51
CA MET A 10 42.26 2.51 2.21
C MET A 10 41.15 2.92 1.24
N LEU A 11 41.51 3.44 0.06
CA LEU A 11 40.54 3.76 -0.99
C LEU A 11 39.80 2.52 -1.48
N GLN A 12 40.52 1.42 -1.71
CA GLN A 12 39.91 0.14 -2.09
C GLN A 12 38.92 -0.35 -1.02
N GLU A 13 39.29 -0.27 0.26
CA GLU A 13 38.41 -0.67 1.38
C GLU A 13 37.16 0.22 1.46
N ALA A 14 37.28 1.51 1.18
CA ALA A 14 36.14 2.42 1.13
C ALA A 14 35.17 2.08 -0.03
N VAL A 15 35.71 1.76 -1.22
CA VAL A 15 34.90 1.33 -2.37
C VAL A 15 34.24 -0.03 -2.10
N ASP A 16 34.98 -0.98 -1.54
CA ASP A 16 34.45 -2.30 -1.16
C ASP A 16 33.28 -2.14 -0.17
N ALA A 17 33.41 -1.25 0.82
CA ALA A 17 32.34 -0.94 1.77
C ALA A 17 31.12 -0.28 1.11
N LEU A 18 31.34 0.64 0.16
CA LEU A 18 30.26 1.30 -0.58
C LEU A 18 29.43 0.28 -1.41
N ILE A 19 30.11 -0.63 -2.11
CA ILE A 19 29.46 -1.62 -2.98
C ILE A 19 28.85 -2.77 -2.17
N ASP A 20 29.61 -3.40 -1.27
CA ASP A 20 29.19 -4.58 -0.51
C ASP A 20 29.88 -4.66 0.88
N ASN A 21 29.53 -3.72 1.77
CA ASN A 21 30.02 -3.65 3.15
C ASN A 21 29.96 -4.99 3.89
N GLY A 22 31.07 -5.40 4.50
CA GLY A 22 31.15 -6.65 5.27
C GLY A 22 31.36 -7.92 4.43
N ARG A 23 31.47 -7.82 3.10
CA ARG A 23 31.87 -8.95 2.25
C ARG A 23 33.33 -9.35 2.47
N ARG A 24 34.20 -8.38 2.72
CA ARG A 24 35.61 -8.57 3.08
C ARG A 24 35.91 -7.83 4.38
N GLY A 25 36.50 -8.56 5.34
CA GLY A 25 36.89 -7.99 6.63
C GLY A 25 35.70 -7.59 7.51
N ARG A 26 35.98 -6.76 8.52
CA ARG A 26 34.95 -6.22 9.41
C ARG A 26 34.16 -5.13 8.68
N PRO A 27 32.82 -5.11 8.77
CA PRO A 27 32.02 -4.09 8.14
C PRO A 27 32.33 -2.72 8.74
N VAL A 28 32.26 -1.68 7.90
CA VAL A 28 32.29 -0.29 8.36
C VAL A 28 31.01 -0.02 9.14
N THR A 29 31.17 0.43 10.38
CA THR A 29 30.08 0.72 11.30
C THR A 29 29.87 2.23 11.46
N GLY A 30 28.61 2.65 11.53
CA GLY A 30 28.24 4.01 11.92
C GLY A 30 28.05 4.15 13.43
N PRO A 31 27.40 5.25 13.88
CA PRO A 31 27.07 5.46 15.28
C PRO A 31 26.35 4.27 15.90
N GLY A 32 26.71 3.92 17.14
CA GLY A 32 26.14 2.76 17.85
C GLY A 32 26.60 1.40 17.31
N ASN A 33 27.78 1.33 16.67
CA ASN A 33 28.35 0.10 16.08
C ASN A 33 27.44 -0.61 15.06
N ARG A 34 26.49 0.11 14.46
CA ARG A 34 25.59 -0.48 13.45
C ARG A 34 26.29 -0.51 12.08
N PRO A 35 26.35 -1.67 11.39
CA PRO A 35 26.91 -1.74 10.04
C PRO A 35 26.17 -0.80 9.08
N LEU A 36 26.93 -0.05 8.28
CA LEU A 36 26.36 0.78 7.22
C LEU A 36 25.79 -0.09 6.10
N LYS A 37 24.67 0.34 5.51
CA LYS A 37 24.06 -0.33 4.35
C LYS A 37 24.79 0.07 3.06
N SER A 38 25.28 -0.91 2.33
CA SER A 38 25.89 -0.74 1.00
C SER A 38 24.87 -0.79 -0.12
N LEU A 39 25.28 -0.50 -1.35
CA LEU A 39 24.44 -0.62 -2.54
C LEU A 39 23.88 -2.04 -2.72
N SER A 40 24.68 -3.07 -2.48
CA SER A 40 24.23 -4.46 -2.54
C SER A 40 23.13 -4.76 -1.51
N HIS A 41 23.23 -4.20 -0.29
CA HIS A 41 22.21 -4.34 0.74
C HIS A 41 20.90 -3.62 0.37
N MET A 42 20.95 -2.56 -0.43
CA MET A 42 19.74 -1.91 -0.92
C MET A 42 18.93 -2.82 -1.86
N LEU A 43 19.58 -3.79 -2.52
CA LEU A 43 18.92 -4.70 -3.46
C LEU A 43 18.51 -6.03 -2.80
N LYS A 44 19.36 -6.56 -1.91
CA LYS A 44 19.21 -7.90 -1.31
C LYS A 44 18.32 -7.90 -0.06
N GLY A 45 17.80 -9.08 0.26
CA GLY A 45 17.08 -9.33 1.51
C GLY A 45 15.61 -8.88 1.51
N LYS A 46 14.92 -9.11 2.63
CA LYS A 46 13.49 -8.77 2.79
C LYS A 46 13.22 -7.27 2.68
N GLN A 47 14.16 -6.43 3.11
CA GLN A 47 14.10 -4.97 3.07
C GLN A 47 14.76 -4.38 1.81
N GLY A 48 15.18 -5.23 0.87
CA GLY A 48 15.78 -4.81 -0.39
C GLY A 48 14.71 -4.37 -1.40
N ARG A 49 15.10 -3.50 -2.35
CA ARG A 49 14.23 -2.91 -3.37
C ARG A 49 13.41 -3.96 -4.13
N PHE A 50 13.99 -5.10 -4.48
CA PHE A 50 13.25 -6.14 -5.21
C PHE A 50 12.04 -6.65 -4.42
N ARG A 51 12.22 -7.01 -3.15
CA ARG A 51 11.15 -7.59 -2.34
C ARG A 51 10.16 -6.56 -1.81
N GLN A 52 10.64 -5.36 -1.45
CA GLN A 52 9.81 -4.32 -0.85
C GLN A 52 9.15 -3.37 -1.84
N ASN A 53 9.74 -3.17 -3.01
CA ASN A 53 9.29 -2.13 -3.93
C ASN A 53 8.85 -2.71 -5.27
N LEU A 54 9.34 -3.88 -5.68
CA LEU A 54 8.94 -4.48 -6.96
C LEU A 54 7.87 -5.55 -6.79
N LEU A 55 8.03 -6.47 -5.82
CA LEU A 55 7.09 -7.59 -5.63
C LEU A 55 5.85 -7.26 -4.80
N GLY A 56 5.98 -6.34 -3.83
CA GLY A 56 4.86 -5.83 -3.05
C GLY A 56 4.92 -4.31 -3.03
N LYS A 57 3.78 -3.65 -3.21
CA LYS A 57 3.67 -2.19 -3.14
C LYS A 57 2.48 -1.80 -2.30
N ARG A 58 2.51 -0.59 -1.76
CA ARG A 58 1.29 0.06 -1.28
C ARG A 58 0.42 0.38 -2.49
N VAL A 59 -0.89 0.20 -2.33
CA VAL A 59 -1.88 0.41 -3.39
C VAL A 59 -2.93 1.38 -2.88
N ASP A 60 -3.36 2.29 -3.76
CA ASP A 60 -4.49 3.17 -3.49
C ASP A 60 -5.81 2.39 -3.58
N TYR A 61 -6.92 3.01 -3.17
CA TYR A 61 -8.26 2.39 -3.15
C TYR A 61 -8.27 1.05 -2.38
N SER A 62 -7.60 1.03 -1.22
CA SER A 62 -7.56 -0.13 -0.34
C SER A 62 -7.88 0.25 1.11
N GLY A 63 -8.48 -0.69 1.84
CA GLY A 63 -8.89 -0.51 3.23
C GLY A 63 -8.57 -1.74 4.10
N ARG A 64 -8.66 -1.57 5.42
CA ARG A 64 -8.55 -2.67 6.39
C ARG A 64 -9.51 -2.41 7.55
N SER A 65 -10.27 -3.43 7.93
CA SER A 65 -11.10 -3.43 9.13
C SER A 65 -11.03 -4.78 9.85
N VAL A 66 -11.67 -4.86 11.01
CA VAL A 66 -11.94 -6.11 11.73
C VAL A 66 -13.09 -6.84 11.03
N ILE A 67 -12.99 -8.17 10.96
CA ILE A 67 -14.04 -9.02 10.41
C ILE A 67 -15.01 -9.47 11.51
N ALA A 68 -16.30 -9.47 11.21
CA ALA A 68 -17.36 -10.02 12.03
C ALA A 68 -18.20 -11.00 11.19
N VAL A 69 -18.92 -11.91 11.84
CA VAL A 69 -19.78 -12.88 11.15
C VAL A 69 -21.09 -12.21 10.71
N GLY A 70 -21.44 -12.33 9.42
CA GLY A 70 -22.70 -11.85 8.85
C GLY A 70 -23.57 -13.02 8.37
N PRO A 71 -24.34 -13.68 9.26
CA PRO A 71 -25.05 -14.92 8.92
C PRO A 71 -26.17 -14.77 7.88
N SER A 72 -26.64 -13.54 7.65
CA SER A 72 -27.66 -13.23 6.63
C SER A 72 -27.09 -13.02 5.22
N LEU A 73 -25.77 -12.93 5.06
CA LEU A 73 -25.11 -12.69 3.78
C LEU A 73 -25.09 -13.96 2.93
N LYS A 74 -25.26 -13.79 1.61
CA LYS A 74 -25.06 -14.87 0.65
C LYS A 74 -23.58 -15.12 0.42
N MET A 75 -23.23 -16.28 -0.15
CA MET A 75 -21.83 -16.69 -0.36
C MET A 75 -21.01 -15.71 -1.21
N TYR A 76 -21.66 -14.96 -2.10
CA TYR A 76 -21.03 -13.98 -2.97
C TYR A 76 -21.02 -12.56 -2.41
N GLN A 77 -21.56 -12.32 -1.20
CA GLN A 77 -21.72 -11.00 -0.62
C GLN A 77 -20.75 -10.75 0.53
N CYS A 78 -20.43 -9.48 0.78
CA CYS A 78 -19.74 -9.05 1.99
C CYS A 78 -20.35 -7.75 2.52
N GLY A 79 -20.45 -7.63 3.85
CA GLY A 79 -20.80 -6.36 4.48
C GLY A 79 -19.61 -5.41 4.49
N LEU A 80 -19.79 -4.20 3.94
CA LEU A 80 -18.76 -3.16 3.93
C LEU A 80 -19.23 -1.95 4.74
N PRO A 81 -18.46 -1.46 5.74
CA PRO A 81 -18.85 -0.27 6.48
C PRO A 81 -19.06 0.93 5.54
N LYS A 82 -20.17 1.67 5.73
CA LYS A 82 -20.56 2.80 4.86
C LYS A 82 -19.44 3.84 4.68
N GLU A 83 -18.76 4.20 5.76
CA GLU A 83 -17.63 5.14 5.72
C GLU A 83 -16.45 4.61 4.88
N MET A 84 -16.15 3.31 4.99
CA MET A 84 -15.10 2.68 4.20
C MET A 84 -15.47 2.61 2.72
N ALA A 85 -16.71 2.24 2.42
CA ALA A 85 -17.23 2.25 1.06
C ALA A 85 -17.14 3.65 0.46
N LEU A 86 -17.58 4.68 1.20
CA LEU A 86 -17.55 6.06 0.73
C LEU A 86 -16.12 6.51 0.34
N GLU A 87 -15.10 6.18 1.14
CA GLU A 87 -13.72 6.58 0.83
C GLU A 87 -13.12 5.75 -0.32
N LEU A 88 -13.43 4.45 -0.41
CA LEU A 88 -12.97 3.59 -1.50
C LEU A 88 -13.58 3.99 -2.85
N PHE A 89 -14.87 4.34 -2.86
CA PHE A 89 -15.62 4.68 -4.06
C PHE A 89 -15.72 6.18 -4.33
N LYS A 90 -15.00 7.00 -3.55
CA LYS A 90 -15.08 8.47 -3.57
C LYS A 90 -15.08 9.09 -4.97
N PRO A 91 -14.17 8.72 -5.91
CA PRO A 91 -14.19 9.32 -7.26
C PRO A 91 -15.46 8.99 -8.05
N PHE A 92 -16.02 7.79 -7.86
CA PHE A 92 -17.23 7.32 -8.51
C PHE A 92 -18.45 8.05 -7.95
N VAL A 93 -18.55 8.15 -6.62
CA VAL A 93 -19.62 8.91 -5.94
C VAL A 93 -19.57 10.39 -6.36
N MET A 94 -18.40 11.01 -6.41
CA MET A 94 -18.25 12.40 -6.86
C MET A 94 -18.73 12.61 -8.30
N LYS A 95 -18.40 11.66 -9.20
CA LYS A 95 -18.86 11.71 -10.59
C LYS A 95 -20.38 11.61 -10.66
N GLU A 96 -20.95 10.65 -9.94
CA GLU A 96 -22.39 10.37 -9.96
C GLU A 96 -23.20 11.53 -9.37
N LEU A 97 -22.73 12.16 -8.28
CA LEU A 97 -23.34 13.36 -7.69
C LEU A 97 -23.45 14.52 -8.70
N VAL A 98 -22.44 14.71 -9.55
CA VAL A 98 -22.46 15.75 -10.58
C VAL A 98 -23.37 15.34 -11.74
N GLN A 99 -23.37 14.07 -12.14
CA GLN A 99 -24.23 13.57 -13.22
C GLN A 99 -25.73 13.63 -12.88
N ARG A 100 -26.09 13.46 -11.60
CA ARG A 100 -27.47 13.57 -11.10
C ARG A 100 -27.89 15.01 -10.78
N GLU A 101 -27.04 16.00 -11.07
CA GLU A 101 -27.26 17.43 -10.76
C GLU A 101 -27.44 17.73 -9.25
N ILE A 102 -27.10 16.77 -8.37
CA ILE A 102 -27.09 16.94 -6.91
C ILE A 102 -25.94 17.88 -6.49
N ALA A 103 -24.81 17.80 -7.20
CA ALA A 103 -23.68 18.69 -7.05
C ALA A 103 -23.44 19.49 -8.33
N THR A 104 -23.26 20.80 -8.21
CA THR A 104 -23.04 21.68 -9.37
C THR A 104 -21.68 21.48 -10.04
N ASN A 105 -20.68 20.99 -9.30
CA ASN A 105 -19.34 20.70 -9.81
C ASN A 105 -18.60 19.74 -8.86
N ILE A 106 -17.43 19.26 -9.31
CA ILE A 106 -16.58 18.30 -8.57
C ILE A 106 -16.16 18.84 -7.18
N LYS A 107 -15.91 20.15 -7.03
CA LYS A 107 -15.55 20.72 -5.72
C LYS A 107 -16.72 20.68 -4.75
N ASN A 108 -17.92 21.02 -5.22
CA ASN A 108 -19.14 20.93 -4.44
C ASN A 108 -19.45 19.48 -4.05
N ALA A 109 -19.31 18.52 -4.98
CA ALA A 109 -19.48 17.09 -4.69
C ALA A 109 -18.52 16.60 -3.60
N LYS A 110 -17.25 17.01 -3.67
CA LYS A 110 -16.26 16.69 -2.63
C LYS A 110 -16.69 17.25 -1.26
N SER A 111 -17.17 18.49 -1.20
CA SER A 111 -17.65 19.09 0.05
C SER A 111 -18.88 18.39 0.61
N LYS A 112 -19.83 17.93 -0.23
CA LYS A 112 -20.99 17.13 0.21
C LYS A 112 -20.57 15.80 0.84
N ILE A 113 -19.60 15.11 0.22
CA ILE A 113 -19.03 13.86 0.76
C ILE A 113 -18.33 14.11 2.10
N GLU A 114 -17.52 15.18 2.21
CA GLU A 114 -16.81 15.52 3.45
C GLU A 114 -17.75 15.87 4.60
N ARG A 115 -18.95 16.41 4.29
CA ARG A 115 -20.01 16.70 5.26
C ARG A 115 -20.92 15.51 5.56
N MET A 116 -20.80 14.42 4.80
CA MET A 116 -21.66 13.25 4.87
C MET A 116 -23.15 13.59 4.69
N ASP A 117 -23.47 14.47 3.73
CA ASP A 117 -24.85 14.82 3.37
C ASP A 117 -25.67 13.56 3.04
N ASP A 118 -26.94 13.50 3.45
CA ASP A 118 -27.77 12.29 3.32
C ASP A 118 -27.90 11.76 1.88
N GLU A 119 -27.96 12.66 0.89
CA GLU A 119 -28.03 12.36 -0.55
C GLU A 119 -26.84 11.51 -1.05
N VAL A 120 -25.71 11.56 -0.35
CA VAL A 120 -24.51 10.79 -0.70
C VAL A 120 -24.72 9.30 -0.49
N TRP A 121 -25.56 8.90 0.47
CA TRP A 121 -25.79 7.50 0.78
C TRP A 121 -26.57 6.77 -0.30
N ASP A 122 -27.61 7.39 -0.85
CA ASP A 122 -28.39 6.82 -1.95
C ASP A 122 -27.52 6.64 -3.20
N VAL A 123 -26.68 7.64 -3.49
CA VAL A 123 -25.72 7.58 -4.60
C VAL A 123 -24.67 6.49 -4.37
N LEU A 124 -24.19 6.34 -3.14
CA LEU A 124 -23.23 5.29 -2.79
C LEU A 124 -23.83 3.90 -3.00
N GLU A 125 -25.07 3.66 -2.58
CA GLU A 125 -25.76 2.36 -2.77
C GLU A 125 -25.88 1.97 -4.24
N ASP A 126 -26.13 2.93 -5.13
CA ASP A 126 -26.16 2.68 -6.58
C ASP A 126 -24.77 2.43 -7.16
N VAL A 127 -23.74 3.15 -6.69
CA VAL A 127 -22.35 3.02 -7.17
C VAL A 127 -21.73 1.67 -6.80
N ILE A 128 -22.06 1.12 -5.64
CA ILE A 128 -21.50 -0.15 -5.16
C ILE A 128 -22.21 -1.37 -5.76
N ARG A 129 -23.43 -1.20 -6.28
CA ARG A 129 -24.23 -2.29 -6.88
C ARG A 129 -23.46 -2.90 -8.06
N GLU A 130 -23.38 -4.22 -8.10
CA GLU A 130 -22.62 -4.97 -9.13
C GLU A 130 -21.13 -4.58 -9.27
N HIS A 131 -20.54 -3.91 -8.27
CA HIS A 131 -19.13 -3.52 -8.28
C HIS A 131 -18.33 -4.35 -7.25
N PRO A 132 -17.71 -5.47 -7.66
CA PRO A 132 -17.08 -6.39 -6.72
C PRO A 132 -15.85 -5.78 -6.04
N VAL A 133 -15.67 -6.12 -4.77
CA VAL A 133 -14.48 -5.79 -3.97
C VAL A 133 -13.66 -7.03 -3.69
N LEU A 134 -12.33 -6.88 -3.55
CA LEU A 134 -11.43 -7.98 -3.21
C LEU A 134 -11.14 -8.00 -1.71
N LEU A 135 -11.51 -9.08 -1.03
CA LEU A 135 -11.14 -9.33 0.36
C LEU A 135 -9.91 -10.20 0.44
N ASN A 136 -8.98 -9.85 1.33
CA ASN A 136 -7.72 -10.57 1.55
C ASN A 136 -7.41 -10.68 3.05
N ARG A 137 -6.93 -11.86 3.48
CA ARG A 137 -6.41 -12.08 4.85
C ARG A 137 -4.99 -12.64 4.80
N ALA A 138 -4.05 -11.90 5.37
CA ALA A 138 -2.67 -12.35 5.51
C ALA A 138 -2.53 -13.40 6.64
N PRO A 139 -1.65 -14.41 6.50
CA PRO A 139 -0.84 -14.72 5.32
C PRO A 139 -1.64 -15.40 4.19
N THR A 140 -1.42 -14.98 2.94
CA THR A 140 -2.05 -15.56 1.76
C THR A 140 -1.27 -16.80 1.29
N LEU A 141 -1.74 -17.99 1.65
CA LEU A 141 -1.05 -19.27 1.34
C LEU A 141 -1.33 -19.80 -0.07
N HIS A 142 -2.52 -19.52 -0.59
CA HIS A 142 -3.00 -19.97 -1.89
C HIS A 142 -3.98 -18.96 -2.47
N ARG A 143 -4.37 -19.14 -3.74
CA ARG A 143 -5.26 -18.21 -4.46
C ARG A 143 -6.56 -17.87 -3.72
N LEU A 144 -7.16 -18.81 -3.00
CA LEU A 144 -8.43 -18.58 -2.27
C LEU A 144 -8.31 -17.64 -1.07
N GLY A 145 -7.09 -17.20 -0.70
CA GLY A 145 -6.91 -16.17 0.33
C GLY A 145 -7.27 -14.76 -0.15
N ILE A 146 -7.51 -14.59 -1.46
CA ILE A 146 -8.08 -13.39 -2.06
C ILE A 146 -9.32 -13.81 -2.84
N GLN A 147 -10.47 -13.21 -2.54
CA GLN A 147 -11.75 -13.52 -3.20
C GLN A 147 -12.53 -12.25 -3.47
N ALA A 148 -13.34 -12.27 -4.52
CA ALA A 148 -14.22 -11.17 -4.91
C ALA A 148 -15.61 -11.36 -4.30
N PHE A 149 -16.19 -10.27 -3.80
CA PHE A 149 -17.55 -10.26 -3.23
C PHE A 149 -18.29 -9.00 -3.67
N GLU A 150 -19.62 -9.09 -3.74
CA GLU A 150 -20.50 -7.94 -3.90
C GLU A 150 -20.67 -7.23 -2.54
N PRO A 151 -20.31 -5.93 -2.43
CA PRO A 151 -20.48 -5.17 -1.20
C PRO A 151 -21.96 -4.85 -0.95
N THR A 152 -22.39 -4.99 0.30
CA THR A 152 -23.73 -4.61 0.80
C THR A 152 -23.61 -3.74 2.05
#